data_AF-A0A267TE78-F1
#
_entry.id   AF-A0A267TE78-F1
#
_cell.length_a   1.000
_cell.length_b   1.000
_cell.length_c   1.000
_cell.angle_alpha   90.00
_cell.angle_beta   90.00
_cell.angle_gamma   90.00
#
_symmetry.space_group_name_H-M   'P 1'
#
loop_
_entity.id
_entity.type
_entity.pdbx_description
1 polymer ?
#
loop_
_entity_poly.entity_id
_entity_poly.type
_entity_poly.pdbx_seq_one_letter_code
_entity_poly.pdbx_strand_id
1 'polypeptide(L)'
;MKKVLFISSLLLLSVTTFAQKKKTPKKGNSKATVAVDSTNLLNLNPLKPNQTQAEDYIVASLLPKDLSSNKNGQKQYYDSYKISLKAGEEMILEHQSSDFRVMLGLKSPNKSVNTEFSYDANPFGGNSFNKFHFTAPSTGVYTLLATSMDAGQTGKYSIRKTIYAPNALESKVDASLSKNFKALLNAKKNKFKDILGEKIKVARKEKAMDKATGQDKYNAKAELISGKAGIIVLENEGQSASYKSVLIESESEEEVKTQFQQLVKQFQILTRSWLEQPSTDLSYSTSTDQDMVSLNISSTEDKKKKKKLYQLNFSLN
;
A
#
# COMPACT_ATOMS: atom_id res chain seq x y z
N MET A 1 87.49 -1.00 -65.83
CA MET A 1 87.52 -2.42 -66.23
C MET A 1 86.72 -3.23 -65.21
N LYS A 2 85.79 -4.08 -65.68
CA LYS A 2 85.01 -5.17 -65.01
C LYS A 2 84.14 -4.78 -63.79
N LYS A 3 82.81 -4.63 -63.90
CA LYS A 3 81.68 -5.61 -63.97
C LYS A 3 81.51 -6.53 -62.73
N VAL A 4 80.36 -6.33 -62.05
CA VAL A 4 79.35 -7.34 -61.61
C VAL A 4 79.71 -8.13 -60.32
N LEU A 5 78.86 -8.42 -59.31
CA LEU A 5 77.50 -9.02 -59.27
C LEU A 5 76.77 -8.69 -57.93
N PHE A 6 75.43 -8.60 -58.02
CA PHE A 6 74.43 -8.59 -56.94
C PHE A 6 74.21 -10.01 -56.38
N ILE A 7 74.09 -10.21 -55.06
CA ILE A 7 73.18 -11.23 -54.46
C ILE A 7 72.66 -10.71 -53.11
N SER A 8 71.34 -10.60 -52.98
CA SER A 8 70.59 -10.45 -51.73
C SER A 8 70.16 -11.81 -51.20
N SER A 9 70.22 -12.05 -49.88
CA SER A 9 69.26 -12.84 -49.07
C SER A 9 69.79 -12.88 -47.63
N LEU A 10 69.18 -12.17 -46.67
CA LEU A 10 68.06 -12.58 -45.81
C LEU A 10 68.53 -13.08 -44.42
N LEU A 11 68.49 -12.14 -43.49
CA LEU A 11 68.03 -12.19 -42.08
C LEU A 11 68.06 -13.53 -41.31
N LEU A 12 68.79 -13.54 -40.19
CA LEU A 12 68.29 -13.76 -38.81
C LEU A 12 69.48 -13.82 -37.84
N LEU A 13 69.79 -12.70 -37.19
CA LEU A 13 70.67 -12.68 -36.01
C LEU A 13 69.84 -12.95 -34.76
N SER A 14 70.21 -14.01 -34.07
CA SER A 14 69.80 -14.37 -32.72
C SER A 14 70.38 -13.38 -31.71
N VAL A 15 69.53 -12.83 -30.85
CA VAL A 15 69.96 -12.19 -29.60
C VAL A 15 69.16 -12.78 -28.46
N THR A 16 69.84 -13.60 -27.67
CA THR A 16 69.37 -14.09 -26.37
C THR A 16 69.38 -12.91 -25.39
N THR A 17 68.19 -12.53 -24.93
CA THR A 17 68.04 -11.63 -23.78
C THR A 17 67.41 -12.39 -22.62
N PHE A 18 68.13 -12.42 -21.50
CA PHE A 18 67.64 -12.90 -20.21
C PHE A 18 66.47 -12.01 -19.75
N ALA A 19 65.24 -12.47 -19.89
CA ALA A 19 64.09 -11.85 -19.27
C ALA A 19 63.79 -12.54 -17.93
N GLN A 20 63.96 -11.77 -16.85
CA GLN A 20 63.62 -12.15 -15.49
C GLN A 20 62.19 -12.71 -15.42
N LYS A 21 62.07 -13.84 -14.73
CA LYS A 21 60.84 -14.50 -14.33
C LYS A 21 60.04 -13.56 -13.41
N LYS A 22 59.28 -12.63 -13.98
CA LYS A 22 58.29 -11.83 -13.25
C LYS A 22 57.15 -12.78 -12.91
N LYS A 23 57.16 -13.28 -11.67
CA LYS A 23 56.02 -14.00 -11.08
C LYS A 23 54.77 -13.19 -11.40
N THR A 24 53.86 -13.78 -12.18
CA THR A 24 52.48 -13.31 -12.25
C THR A 24 51.98 -13.19 -10.81
N PRO A 25 51.41 -12.04 -10.41
CA PRO A 25 50.88 -11.93 -9.07
C PRO A 25 49.80 -12.98 -8.91
N LYS A 26 50.01 -13.86 -7.92
CA LYS A 26 49.03 -14.79 -7.36
C LYS A 26 47.66 -14.13 -7.32
N LYS A 27 46.63 -14.90 -7.71
CA LYS A 27 45.23 -14.70 -7.30
C LYS A 27 45.21 -14.23 -5.84
N GLY A 28 45.13 -12.91 -5.66
CA GLY A 28 45.03 -12.26 -4.39
C GLY A 28 43.59 -11.81 -4.28
N ASN A 29 42.83 -12.55 -3.48
CA ASN A 29 41.48 -12.29 -3.01
C ASN A 29 40.68 -11.33 -3.87
N SER A 30 39.71 -11.87 -4.61
CA SER A 30 38.47 -11.16 -4.91
C SER A 30 38.03 -10.45 -3.63
N LYS A 31 38.37 -9.16 -3.50
CA LYS A 31 37.70 -8.29 -2.54
C LYS A 31 36.28 -8.30 -3.05
N ALA A 32 35.45 -9.12 -2.41
CA ALA A 32 34.02 -8.98 -2.48
C ALA A 32 33.76 -7.52 -2.09
N THR A 33 33.58 -6.66 -3.08
CA THR A 33 32.94 -5.37 -2.88
C THR A 33 31.50 -5.72 -2.61
N VAL A 34 31.23 -5.95 -1.32
CA VAL A 34 29.90 -6.09 -0.74
C VAL A 34 29.13 -4.86 -1.24
N ALA A 35 28.17 -5.08 -2.15
CA ALA A 35 27.06 -4.15 -2.32
C ALA A 35 26.58 -3.83 -0.91
N VAL A 36 26.53 -2.56 -0.52
CA VAL A 36 26.27 -2.15 0.87
C VAL A 36 25.10 -2.97 1.40
N ASP A 37 25.41 -3.94 2.25
CA ASP A 37 24.45 -4.86 2.80
C ASP A 37 23.68 -4.07 3.86
N SER A 38 22.72 -3.27 3.42
CA SER A 38 21.87 -2.42 4.27
C SER A 38 20.92 -3.25 5.16
N THR A 39 21.13 -4.56 5.25
CA THR A 39 20.14 -5.53 5.75
C THR A 39 19.67 -5.30 7.18
N ASN A 40 20.43 -4.58 8.01
CA ASN A 40 20.04 -4.33 9.40
C ASN A 40 19.60 -2.88 9.68
N LEU A 41 19.66 -1.97 8.70
CA LEU A 41 19.31 -0.55 8.92
C LEU A 41 17.82 -0.37 9.27
N LEU A 42 16.97 -1.30 8.82
CA LEU A 42 15.57 -1.39 9.20
C LEU A 42 15.31 -2.49 10.24
N ASN A 43 16.28 -2.79 11.12
CA ASN A 43 16.09 -3.63 12.30
C ASN A 43 16.81 -3.07 13.54
N LEU A 44 17.12 -1.77 13.58
CA LEU A 44 17.89 -1.18 14.68
C LEU A 44 17.05 -1.10 15.97
N ASN A 45 15.74 -0.89 15.82
CA ASN A 45 14.79 -0.80 16.91
C ASN A 45 13.74 -1.92 16.80
N PRO A 46 14.07 -3.17 17.19
CA PRO A 46 13.08 -4.25 17.21
C PRO A 46 11.98 -3.96 18.26
N LEU A 47 10.75 -4.38 17.96
CA LEU A 47 9.62 -4.27 18.88
C LEU A 47 9.85 -5.13 20.12
N LYS A 48 9.96 -4.49 21.29
CA LYS A 48 10.20 -5.17 22.58
C LYS A 48 8.89 -5.63 23.21
N PRO A 49 8.92 -6.67 24.07
CA PRO A 49 7.79 -6.99 24.94
C PRO A 49 7.34 -5.74 25.72
N ASN A 50 6.03 -5.45 25.73
CA ASN A 50 5.40 -4.26 26.31
C ASN A 50 5.45 -2.96 25.49
N GLN A 51 5.98 -2.99 24.26
CA GLN A 51 5.81 -1.88 23.32
C GLN A 51 4.63 -2.14 22.39
N THR A 52 3.85 -1.09 22.10
CA THR A 52 2.76 -1.14 21.11
C THR A 52 3.25 -0.86 19.70
N GLN A 53 4.39 -0.17 19.58
CA GLN A 53 5.06 0.12 18.31
C GLN A 53 6.57 0.31 18.48
N ALA A 54 7.31 0.13 17.39
CA ALA A 54 8.71 0.47 17.25
C ALA A 54 8.98 1.02 15.84
N GLU A 55 9.99 1.88 15.71
CA GLU A 55 10.25 2.59 14.46
C GLU A 55 11.74 2.60 14.10
N ASP A 56 12.02 2.44 12.81
CA ASP A 56 13.31 2.73 12.19
C ASP A 56 13.11 3.78 11.08
N TYR A 57 14.12 4.64 10.88
CA TYR A 57 14.15 5.60 9.80
C TYR A 57 15.52 5.62 9.13
N ILE A 58 15.53 5.60 7.79
CA ILE A 58 16.76 5.62 7.01
C ILE A 58 16.68 6.65 5.88
N VAL A 59 17.85 7.16 5.50
CA VAL A 59 18.07 7.93 4.28
C VAL A 59 19.18 7.23 3.51
N ALA A 60 18.95 6.95 2.24
CA ALA A 60 19.88 6.22 1.38
C ALA A 60 19.89 6.83 -0.03
N SER A 61 20.67 6.24 -0.93
CA SER A 61 20.69 6.62 -2.34
C SER A 61 20.75 5.36 -3.19
N LEU A 62 19.84 5.26 -4.15
CA LEU A 62 19.83 4.24 -5.16
C LEU A 62 20.85 4.60 -6.24
N LEU A 63 21.83 3.74 -6.49
CA LEU A 63 23.00 4.00 -7.32
C LEU A 63 23.13 2.93 -8.43
N PRO A 64 23.81 3.24 -9.56
CA PRO A 64 24.00 2.27 -10.64
C PRO A 64 24.80 1.02 -10.26
N LYS A 65 25.54 1.08 -9.14
CA LYS A 65 26.37 0.00 -8.60
C LYS A 65 25.64 -0.91 -7.61
N ASP A 66 24.41 -0.56 -7.24
CA ASP A 66 23.62 -1.37 -6.32
C ASP A 66 23.13 -2.64 -7.02
N LEU A 67 22.39 -3.48 -6.29
CA LEU A 67 21.84 -4.69 -6.86
C LEU A 67 20.95 -4.33 -8.05
N SER A 68 20.93 -5.20 -9.06
CA SER A 68 20.12 -4.94 -10.24
C SER A 68 19.44 -6.19 -10.77
N SER A 69 18.28 -5.99 -11.40
CA SER A 69 17.59 -6.99 -12.19
C SER A 69 17.33 -6.44 -13.59
N ASN A 70 17.17 -7.34 -14.57
CA ASN A 70 16.76 -6.96 -15.92
C ASN A 70 15.29 -7.33 -16.11
N LYS A 71 14.46 -6.35 -16.44
CA LYS A 71 13.04 -6.55 -16.79
C LYS A 71 12.83 -6.00 -18.21
N ASN A 72 12.48 -6.87 -19.15
CA ASN A 72 12.29 -6.53 -20.57
C ASN A 72 13.47 -5.78 -21.21
N GLY A 73 14.71 -6.20 -20.89
CA GLY A 73 15.93 -5.55 -21.40
C GLY A 73 16.28 -4.22 -20.73
N GLN A 74 15.49 -3.77 -19.75
CA GLN A 74 15.78 -2.58 -18.95
C GLN A 74 16.32 -2.96 -17.58
N LYS A 75 17.36 -2.24 -17.13
CA LYS A 75 18.03 -2.47 -15.85
C LYS A 75 17.31 -1.73 -14.73
N GLN A 76 16.93 -2.45 -13.68
CA GLN A 76 16.30 -1.93 -12.48
C GLN A 76 17.27 -2.03 -11.31
N TYR A 77 17.60 -0.91 -10.66
CA TYR A 77 18.45 -0.90 -9.47
C TYR A 77 17.61 -1.07 -8.21
N TYR A 78 18.12 -1.74 -7.19
CA TYR A 78 17.45 -1.83 -5.90
C TYR A 78 18.43 -2.01 -4.74
N ASP A 79 18.01 -1.52 -3.57
CA ASP A 79 18.59 -1.88 -2.29
C ASP A 79 17.75 -2.97 -1.62
N SER A 80 18.39 -3.77 -0.77
CA SER A 80 17.75 -4.89 -0.06
C SER A 80 17.90 -4.75 1.45
N TYR A 81 16.79 -4.81 2.17
CA TYR A 81 16.72 -4.74 3.63
C TYR A 81 16.09 -6.02 4.19
N LYS A 82 16.66 -6.60 5.24
CA LYS A 82 15.97 -7.64 6.00
C LYS A 82 15.04 -6.96 7.00
N ILE A 83 13.89 -7.56 7.26
CA ILE A 83 12.96 -7.10 8.31
C ILE A 83 12.50 -8.33 9.08
N SER A 84 12.76 -8.35 10.39
CA SER A 84 12.26 -9.42 11.26
C SER A 84 10.87 -9.07 11.75
N LEU A 85 9.88 -9.93 11.45
CA LEU A 85 8.50 -9.78 11.90
C LEU A 85 8.03 -11.06 12.59
N LYS A 86 7.14 -10.91 13.57
CA LYS A 86 6.38 -12.01 14.17
C LYS A 86 5.00 -12.10 13.54
N ALA A 87 4.42 -13.31 13.52
CA ALA A 87 3.06 -13.51 13.04
C ALA A 87 2.08 -12.55 13.74
N GLY A 88 1.26 -11.86 12.96
CA GLY A 88 0.28 -10.88 13.41
C GLY A 88 0.81 -9.47 13.66
N GLU A 89 2.14 -9.25 13.68
CA GLU A 89 2.68 -7.88 13.72
C GLU A 89 2.30 -7.14 12.43
N GLU A 90 1.99 -5.86 12.58
CA GLU A 90 1.61 -4.99 11.47
C GLU A 90 2.76 -4.03 11.17
N MET A 91 3.18 -3.97 9.91
CA MET A 91 4.23 -3.09 9.43
C MET A 91 3.63 -2.01 8.52
N ILE A 92 4.01 -0.76 8.77
CA ILE A 92 3.78 0.36 7.87
C ILE A 92 5.14 0.85 7.37
N LEU A 93 5.28 0.94 6.05
CA LEU A 93 6.46 1.50 5.39
C LEU A 93 6.06 2.78 4.66
N GLU A 94 6.72 3.88 4.96
CA GLU A 94 6.60 5.15 4.23
C GLU A 94 7.89 5.37 3.44
N HIS A 95 7.80 5.29 2.11
CA HIS A 95 8.92 5.44 1.18
C HIS A 95 8.75 6.74 0.40
N GLN A 96 9.79 7.59 0.38
CA GLN A 96 9.76 8.88 -0.27
C GLN A 96 11.03 9.16 -1.07
N SER A 97 10.88 9.78 -2.25
CA SER A 97 11.99 10.31 -3.05
C SER A 97 11.57 11.56 -3.83
N SER A 98 12.47 12.53 -3.94
CA SER A 98 12.36 13.67 -4.87
C SER A 98 12.94 13.38 -6.25
N ASP A 99 13.63 12.25 -6.41
CA ASP A 99 14.50 11.99 -7.56
C ASP A 99 13.90 10.94 -8.51
N PHE A 100 13.00 10.08 -8.01
CA PHE A 100 12.32 9.06 -8.81
C PHE A 100 10.97 8.66 -8.21
N ARG A 101 10.12 7.99 -9.01
CA ARG A 101 8.87 7.41 -8.51
C ARG A 101 9.15 6.17 -7.67
N VAL A 102 8.72 6.17 -6.41
CA VAL A 102 9.10 5.13 -5.46
C VAL A 102 8.32 3.82 -5.67
N MET A 103 9.02 2.68 -5.53
CA MET A 103 8.43 1.35 -5.52
C MET A 103 9.10 0.48 -4.44
N LEU A 104 8.30 -0.36 -3.80
CA LEU A 104 8.74 -1.37 -2.84
C LEU A 104 8.34 -2.76 -3.34
N GLY A 105 9.19 -3.75 -3.07
CA GLY A 105 8.87 -5.16 -3.20
C GLY A 105 9.14 -5.90 -1.88
N LEU A 106 8.19 -6.64 -1.34
CA LEU A 106 8.35 -7.40 -0.10
C LEU A 106 8.35 -8.90 -0.41
N LYS A 107 9.47 -9.57 -0.12
CA LYS A 107 9.61 -11.02 -0.22
C LYS A 107 9.33 -11.68 1.13
N SER A 108 8.48 -12.68 1.10
CA SER A 108 8.18 -13.55 2.24
C SER A 108 9.37 -14.47 2.56
N PRO A 109 9.57 -14.85 3.85
CA PRO A 109 10.45 -15.96 4.21
C PRO A 109 10.02 -17.28 3.57
N ASN A 110 8.72 -17.46 3.27
CA ASN A 110 8.22 -18.57 2.49
C ASN A 110 8.42 -18.31 0.99
N LYS A 111 9.35 -19.04 0.37
CA LYS A 111 9.70 -18.89 -1.05
C LYS A 111 8.58 -19.27 -2.03
N SER A 112 7.54 -19.96 -1.58
CA SER A 112 6.36 -20.26 -2.40
C SER A 112 5.38 -19.08 -2.51
N VAL A 113 5.56 -18.04 -1.69
CA VAL A 113 4.75 -16.82 -1.75
C VAL A 113 5.42 -15.82 -2.69
N ASN A 114 4.65 -15.28 -3.63
CA ASN A 114 5.12 -14.27 -4.57
C ASN A 114 5.55 -12.97 -3.85
N THR A 115 6.42 -12.20 -4.50
CA THR A 115 6.78 -10.86 -4.01
C THR A 115 5.57 -9.94 -4.11
N GLU A 116 5.25 -9.27 -3.02
CA GLU A 116 4.21 -8.23 -2.98
C GLU A 116 4.83 -6.89 -3.38
N PHE A 117 4.17 -6.14 -4.26
CA PHE A 117 4.67 -4.85 -4.72
C PHE A 117 3.73 -3.73 -4.32
N SER A 118 4.30 -2.58 -3.98
CA SER A 118 3.57 -1.36 -3.66
C SER A 118 4.33 -0.17 -4.22
N TYR A 119 3.63 0.80 -4.80
CA TYR A 119 4.23 1.93 -5.50
C TYR A 119 3.30 3.15 -5.47
N ASP A 120 3.89 4.32 -5.68
CA ASP A 120 3.12 5.54 -5.95
C ASP A 120 2.48 5.44 -7.34
N ALA A 121 1.14 5.46 -7.38
CA ALA A 121 0.37 5.33 -8.61
C ALA A 121 0.26 6.63 -9.40
N ASN A 122 0.64 7.78 -8.80
CA ASN A 122 0.57 9.07 -9.46
C ASN A 122 1.73 9.26 -10.44
N PRO A 123 1.56 10.07 -11.50
CA PRO A 123 2.68 10.50 -12.33
C PRO A 123 3.77 11.18 -11.50
N PHE A 124 5.03 11.01 -11.90
CA PHE A 124 6.13 11.62 -11.17
C PHE A 124 6.16 13.15 -11.37
N GLY A 125 6.04 13.89 -10.25
CA GLY A 125 6.01 15.36 -10.24
C GLY A 125 7.19 16.02 -9.51
N GLY A 126 8.30 15.31 -9.29
CA GLY A 126 9.45 15.80 -8.51
C GLY A 126 9.36 15.54 -7.00
N ASN A 127 8.31 14.83 -6.56
CA ASN A 127 8.22 14.18 -5.26
C ASN A 127 7.31 12.96 -5.42
N SER A 128 7.70 11.84 -4.82
CA SER A 128 6.94 10.60 -4.84
C SER A 128 6.89 10.03 -3.45
N PHE A 129 5.71 9.58 -3.05
CA PHE A 129 5.44 9.03 -1.73
C PHE A 129 4.60 7.78 -1.85
N ASN A 130 5.02 6.71 -1.18
CA ASN A 130 4.28 5.47 -1.10
C ASN A 130 4.19 5.00 0.35
N LYS A 131 2.97 4.68 0.79
CA LYS A 131 2.69 4.09 2.10
C LYS A 131 2.21 2.65 1.89
N PHE A 132 2.97 1.69 2.41
CA PHE A 132 2.71 0.27 2.28
C PHE A 132 2.35 -0.34 3.64
N HIS A 133 1.19 -0.98 3.71
CA HIS A 133 0.68 -1.67 4.89
C HIS A 133 0.80 -3.18 4.72
N PHE A 134 1.36 -3.87 5.70
CA PHE A 134 1.56 -5.31 5.66
C PHE A 134 1.30 -5.93 7.03
N THR A 135 0.53 -7.02 7.10
CA THR A 135 0.38 -7.83 8.32
C THR A 135 1.12 -9.14 8.12
N ALA A 136 2.07 -9.47 9.00
CA ALA A 136 2.88 -10.66 8.85
C ALA A 136 2.05 -11.94 9.07
N PRO A 137 1.86 -12.81 8.05
CA PRO A 137 1.14 -14.07 8.23
C PRO A 137 1.94 -15.10 9.03
N SER A 138 3.26 -14.96 9.09
CA SER A 138 4.15 -15.91 9.75
C SER A 138 5.35 -15.19 10.35
N THR A 139 5.87 -15.70 11.47
CA THR A 139 7.14 -15.23 12.02
C THR A 139 8.30 -15.57 11.08
N GLY A 140 9.16 -14.60 10.80
CA GLY A 140 10.35 -14.81 10.00
C GLY A 140 11.02 -13.53 9.52
N VAL A 141 12.02 -13.70 8.65
CA VAL A 141 12.76 -12.59 8.04
C VAL A 141 12.24 -12.34 6.64
N TYR A 142 11.60 -11.18 6.46
CA TYR A 142 11.15 -10.67 5.18
C TYR A 142 12.28 -9.89 4.52
N THR A 143 12.29 -9.84 3.18
CA THR A 143 13.27 -9.03 2.42
C THR A 143 12.54 -7.93 1.68
N LEU A 144 12.77 -6.68 2.11
CA LEU A 144 12.26 -5.48 1.44
C LEU A 144 13.25 -5.05 0.36
N LEU A 145 12.75 -4.86 -0.85
CA LEU A 145 13.44 -4.30 -2.00
C LEU A 145 12.99 -2.85 -2.16
N ALA A 146 13.90 -1.90 -1.97
CA ALA A 146 13.65 -0.48 -2.22
C ALA A 146 14.17 -0.13 -3.61
N THR A 147 13.32 0.40 -4.47
CA THR A 147 13.63 0.59 -5.88
C THR A 147 12.81 1.73 -6.49
N SER A 148 13.13 2.13 -7.72
CA SER A 148 12.28 3.02 -8.51
C SER A 148 11.22 2.23 -9.27
N MET A 149 10.08 2.84 -9.59
CA MET A 149 9.12 2.23 -10.51
C MET A 149 9.70 2.16 -11.93
N ASP A 150 10.25 3.27 -12.40
CA ASP A 150 10.82 3.38 -13.74
C ASP A 150 12.25 2.83 -13.77
N ALA A 151 12.61 2.16 -14.86
CA ALA A 151 13.92 1.55 -14.99
C ALA A 151 15.06 2.58 -15.07
N GLY A 152 16.24 2.16 -14.62
CA GLY A 152 17.47 2.95 -14.70
C GLY A 152 17.54 4.16 -13.78
N GLN A 153 16.52 4.43 -12.96
CA GLN A 153 16.51 5.61 -12.09
C GLN A 153 17.42 5.44 -10.88
N THR A 154 17.97 6.56 -10.41
CA THR A 154 18.90 6.65 -9.29
C THR A 154 18.63 7.94 -8.53
N GLY A 155 18.95 7.98 -7.25
CA GLY A 155 18.74 9.18 -6.44
C GLY A 155 18.55 8.86 -4.97
N LYS A 156 18.37 9.91 -4.17
CA LYS A 156 18.13 9.81 -2.74
C LYS A 156 16.70 9.34 -2.47
N TYR A 157 16.56 8.57 -1.41
CA TYR A 157 15.26 8.22 -0.87
C TYR A 157 15.35 8.07 0.64
N SER A 158 14.18 8.03 1.29
CA SER A 158 14.06 7.70 2.70
C SER A 158 12.97 6.66 2.93
N ILE A 159 13.15 5.84 3.97
CA ILE A 159 12.14 4.87 4.42
C ILE A 159 11.95 5.05 5.91
N ARG A 160 10.71 5.29 6.33
CA ARG A 160 10.26 5.07 7.70
C ARG A 160 9.58 3.71 7.78
N LYS A 161 10.01 2.87 8.72
CA LYS A 161 9.37 1.60 9.02
C LYS A 161 8.82 1.66 10.44
N THR A 162 7.52 1.52 10.60
CA THR A 162 6.88 1.34 11.90
C THR A 162 6.32 -0.08 12.00
N ILE A 163 6.66 -0.80 13.06
CA ILE A 163 6.06 -2.10 13.39
C ILE A 163 5.17 -1.90 14.60
N TYR A 164 3.94 -2.41 14.53
CA TYR A 164 2.96 -2.42 15.61
C TYR A 164 2.80 -3.84 16.14
N ALA A 165 2.59 -3.94 17.45
CA ALA A 165 2.17 -5.20 18.06
C ALA A 165 0.82 -5.67 17.45
N PRO A 166 0.54 -6.97 17.43
CA PRO A 166 -0.72 -7.49 16.89
C PRO A 166 -1.93 -6.77 17.50
N ASN A 167 -2.85 -6.32 16.63
CA ASN A 167 -4.07 -5.58 16.99
C ASN A 167 -3.86 -4.21 17.66
N ALA A 168 -2.62 -3.70 17.80
CA ALA A 168 -2.37 -2.44 18.50
C ALA A 168 -2.89 -1.19 17.76
N LEU A 169 -3.02 -1.28 16.43
CA LEU A 169 -3.71 -0.24 15.66
C LEU A 169 -5.22 -0.34 15.86
N GLU A 170 -5.78 -1.54 15.72
CA GLU A 170 -7.22 -1.77 15.85
C GLU A 170 -7.74 -1.47 17.27
N SER A 171 -6.92 -1.66 18.31
CA SER A 171 -7.30 -1.30 19.69
C SER A 171 -7.52 0.20 19.90
N LYS A 172 -7.17 1.05 18.93
CA LYS A 172 -7.44 2.50 18.94
C LYS A 172 -8.81 2.84 18.34
N VAL A 173 -9.55 1.85 17.84
CA VAL A 173 -10.89 1.99 17.26
C VAL A 173 -11.94 1.56 18.28
N ASP A 174 -13.15 2.11 18.19
CA ASP A 174 -14.29 1.58 18.96
C ASP A 174 -14.50 0.09 18.68
N ALA A 175 -14.53 -0.72 19.74
CA ALA A 175 -14.58 -2.17 19.62
C ALA A 175 -15.87 -2.67 18.95
N SER A 176 -17.00 -1.98 19.20
CA SER A 176 -18.29 -2.33 18.59
C SER A 176 -18.28 -1.97 17.12
N LEU A 177 -17.78 -0.78 16.76
CA LEU A 177 -17.62 -0.36 15.38
C LEU A 177 -16.73 -1.33 14.60
N SER A 178 -15.55 -1.68 15.12
CA SER A 178 -14.64 -2.62 14.45
C SER A 178 -15.30 -3.98 14.23
N LYS A 179 -15.93 -4.54 15.27
CA LYS A 179 -16.65 -5.82 15.19
C LYS A 179 -17.76 -5.78 14.15
N ASN A 180 -18.60 -4.75 14.19
CA ASN A 180 -19.75 -4.62 13.30
C ASN A 180 -19.30 -4.39 11.85
N PHE A 181 -18.27 -3.56 11.64
CA PHE A 181 -17.71 -3.33 10.31
C PHE A 181 -17.16 -4.62 9.69
N LYS A 182 -16.40 -5.42 10.46
CA LYS A 182 -15.93 -6.75 10.01
C LYS A 182 -17.10 -7.69 9.67
N ALA A 183 -18.17 -7.67 10.45
CA ALA A 183 -19.36 -8.47 10.16
C ALA A 183 -20.05 -8.02 8.85
N LEU A 184 -20.13 -6.72 8.59
CA LEU A 184 -20.66 -6.17 7.34
C LEU A 184 -19.79 -6.56 6.13
N LEU A 185 -18.46 -6.46 6.24
CA LEU A 185 -17.55 -6.93 5.19
C LEU A 185 -17.72 -8.43 4.91
N ASN A 186 -17.95 -9.24 5.94
CA ASN A 186 -18.22 -10.66 5.74
C ASN A 186 -19.57 -10.89 5.04
N ALA A 187 -20.63 -10.20 5.45
CA ALA A 187 -21.95 -10.29 4.83
C ALA A 187 -21.95 -9.80 3.36
N LYS A 188 -21.12 -8.80 3.04
CA LYS A 188 -20.94 -8.28 1.67
C LYS A 188 -20.49 -9.35 0.69
N LYS A 189 -19.68 -10.32 1.11
CA LYS A 189 -19.27 -11.46 0.26
C LYS A 189 -20.45 -12.24 -0.33
N ASN A 190 -21.58 -12.27 0.37
CA ASN A 190 -22.84 -12.86 -0.11
C ASN A 190 -23.89 -11.80 -0.46
N LYS A 191 -23.46 -10.61 -0.89
CA LYS A 191 -24.33 -9.48 -1.25
C LYS A 191 -25.35 -9.13 -0.16
N PHE A 192 -24.93 -9.24 1.10
CA PHE A 192 -25.74 -9.00 2.31
C PHE A 192 -26.97 -9.89 2.50
N LYS A 193 -27.12 -10.99 1.74
CA LYS A 193 -28.30 -11.88 1.84
C LYS A 193 -28.52 -12.41 3.26
N ASP A 194 -27.44 -12.65 3.99
CA ASP A 194 -27.47 -13.22 5.35
C ASP A 194 -28.04 -12.24 6.39
N ILE A 195 -28.04 -10.94 6.07
CA ILE A 195 -28.54 -9.86 6.94
C ILE A 195 -29.73 -9.11 6.34
N LEU A 196 -30.36 -9.63 5.28
CA LEU A 196 -31.59 -9.07 4.73
C LEU A 196 -32.73 -9.18 5.74
N GLY A 197 -33.38 -8.05 6.00
CA GLY A 197 -34.62 -7.92 6.75
C GLY A 197 -35.81 -7.70 5.82
N GLU A 198 -36.83 -7.03 6.35
CA GLU A 198 -38.08 -6.79 5.62
C GLU A 198 -37.88 -5.83 4.43
N LYS A 199 -38.59 -6.08 3.33
CA LYS A 199 -38.61 -5.19 2.16
C LYS A 199 -39.27 -3.87 2.52
N ILE A 200 -38.59 -2.76 2.24
CA ILE A 200 -39.09 -1.42 2.50
C ILE A 200 -40.10 -1.04 1.41
N LYS A 201 -41.32 -0.67 1.81
CA LYS A 201 -42.35 -0.21 0.89
C LYS A 201 -42.11 1.27 0.55
N VAL A 202 -41.64 1.53 -0.66
CA VAL A 202 -41.42 2.90 -1.18
C VAL A 202 -42.75 3.56 -1.58
N ALA A 203 -42.88 4.87 -1.35
CA ALA A 203 -44.07 5.64 -1.72
C ALA A 203 -44.27 5.65 -3.24
N ARG A 204 -45.51 5.81 -3.74
CA ARG A 204 -45.83 5.75 -5.19
C ARG A 204 -44.94 6.63 -6.08
N LYS A 205 -44.49 7.80 -5.60
CA LYS A 205 -43.59 8.72 -6.34
C LYS A 205 -42.15 8.18 -6.44
N GLU A 206 -41.63 7.54 -5.40
CA GLU A 206 -40.29 6.93 -5.38
C GLU A 206 -40.29 5.58 -6.09
N LYS A 207 -41.41 4.86 -6.07
CA LYS A 207 -41.59 3.57 -6.74
C LYS A 207 -41.37 3.63 -8.26
N ALA A 208 -41.64 4.77 -8.91
CA ALA A 208 -41.37 4.94 -10.34
C ALA A 208 -39.86 5.07 -10.62
N MET A 209 -39.12 5.74 -9.74
CA MET A 209 -37.67 5.96 -9.84
C MET A 209 -36.89 4.69 -9.46
N ASP A 210 -37.31 4.00 -8.40
CA ASP A 210 -36.74 2.70 -7.99
C ASP A 210 -37.02 1.62 -9.06
N LYS A 211 -38.20 1.65 -9.72
CA LYS A 211 -38.51 0.74 -10.85
C LYS A 211 -37.70 1.07 -12.12
N ALA A 212 -37.40 2.34 -12.37
CA ALA A 212 -36.55 2.76 -13.49
C ALA A 212 -35.07 2.42 -13.28
N THR A 213 -34.62 2.36 -12.03
CA THR A 213 -33.23 2.04 -11.64
C THR A 213 -33.04 0.59 -11.21
N GLY A 214 -34.11 -0.22 -11.16
CA GLY A 214 -34.05 -1.63 -10.75
C GLY A 214 -33.62 -1.83 -9.29
N GLN A 215 -33.91 -0.86 -8.42
CA GLN A 215 -33.51 -0.89 -7.01
C GLN A 215 -34.59 -1.50 -6.11
N ASP A 216 -34.18 -2.44 -5.26
CA ASP A 216 -34.97 -2.94 -4.14
C ASP A 216 -34.29 -2.61 -2.81
N LYS A 217 -35.05 -2.05 -1.87
CA LYS A 217 -34.55 -1.65 -0.54
C LYS A 217 -35.11 -2.56 0.55
N TYR A 218 -34.24 -2.95 1.48
CA TYR A 218 -34.58 -3.82 2.62
C TYR A 218 -34.00 -3.23 3.89
N ASN A 219 -34.68 -3.44 5.03
CA ASN A 219 -34.07 -3.20 6.32
C ASN A 219 -32.89 -4.16 6.49
N ALA A 220 -31.79 -3.71 7.09
CA ALA A 220 -30.70 -4.59 7.48
C ALA A 220 -30.96 -5.14 8.89
N LYS A 221 -30.66 -6.42 9.11
CA LYS A 221 -30.66 -7.05 10.44
C LYS A 221 -29.41 -6.70 11.25
N ALA A 222 -28.42 -6.07 10.63
CA ALA A 222 -27.18 -5.64 11.24
C ALA A 222 -27.09 -4.12 11.26
N GLU A 223 -26.40 -3.60 12.26
CA GLU A 223 -26.13 -2.17 12.43
C GLU A 223 -24.61 -1.95 12.42
N LEU A 224 -24.16 -0.88 11.77
CA LEU A 224 -22.76 -0.44 11.87
C LEU A 224 -22.48 0.16 13.25
N ILE A 225 -23.33 1.13 13.64
CA ILE A 225 -23.31 1.77 14.96
C ILE A 225 -24.59 1.36 15.68
N SER A 226 -24.47 0.94 16.93
CA SER A 226 -25.63 0.47 17.71
C SER A 226 -26.72 1.53 17.80
N GLY A 227 -27.97 1.14 17.51
CA GLY A 227 -29.14 2.01 17.46
C GLY A 227 -29.25 2.85 16.18
N LYS A 228 -28.35 2.65 15.21
CA LYS A 228 -28.40 3.29 13.88
C LYS A 228 -28.76 2.24 12.84
N ALA A 229 -30.03 2.23 12.47
CA ALA A 229 -30.58 1.29 11.51
C ALA A 229 -29.82 1.35 10.17
N GLY A 230 -29.59 0.17 9.59
CA GLY A 230 -29.07 0.00 8.25
C GLY A 230 -30.16 -0.35 7.25
N ILE A 231 -29.91 -0.05 5.99
CA ILE A 231 -30.66 -0.56 4.85
C ILE A 231 -29.73 -1.25 3.87
N ILE A 232 -30.24 -2.24 3.16
CA ILE A 232 -29.57 -2.89 2.04
C ILE A 232 -30.29 -2.46 0.77
N VAL A 233 -29.53 -1.96 -0.19
CA VAL A 233 -30.02 -1.61 -1.51
C VAL A 233 -29.46 -2.63 -2.50
N LEU A 234 -30.34 -3.43 -3.08
CA LEU A 234 -30.02 -4.32 -4.20
C LEU A 234 -30.31 -3.57 -5.50
N GLU A 235 -29.39 -3.62 -6.46
CA GLU A 235 -29.58 -2.98 -7.77
C GLU A 235 -29.36 -4.01 -8.89
N ASN A 236 -29.91 -3.73 -10.06
CA ASN A 236 -29.81 -4.59 -11.25
C ASN A 236 -30.19 -6.04 -10.93
N GLU A 237 -31.37 -6.23 -10.33
CA GLU A 237 -31.89 -7.56 -9.94
C GLU A 237 -30.99 -8.30 -8.93
N GLY A 238 -30.23 -7.56 -8.12
CA GLY A 238 -29.33 -8.13 -7.10
C GLY A 238 -27.94 -8.49 -7.65
N GLN A 239 -27.57 -7.95 -8.82
CA GLN A 239 -26.20 -8.04 -9.30
C GLN A 239 -25.25 -7.23 -8.42
N SER A 240 -25.66 -6.03 -7.98
CA SER A 240 -24.95 -5.22 -6.98
C SER A 240 -25.77 -5.11 -5.70
N ALA A 241 -25.07 -4.91 -4.58
CA ALA A 241 -25.69 -4.69 -3.29
C ALA A 241 -24.84 -3.73 -2.46
N SER A 242 -25.48 -2.76 -1.81
CA SER A 242 -24.83 -1.83 -0.89
C SER A 242 -25.53 -1.83 0.46
N TYR A 243 -24.77 -1.63 1.53
CA TYR A 243 -25.30 -1.32 2.85
C TYR A 243 -25.20 0.19 3.07
N LYS A 244 -26.29 0.82 3.53
CA LYS A 244 -26.33 2.25 3.83
C LYS A 244 -26.92 2.48 5.22
N SER A 245 -26.44 3.52 5.91
CA SER A 245 -26.99 3.91 7.21
C SER A 245 -26.80 5.40 7.45
N VAL A 246 -27.80 6.02 8.07
CA VAL A 246 -27.66 7.39 8.60
C VAL A 246 -27.17 7.27 10.03
N LEU A 247 -25.92 7.69 10.25
CA LEU A 247 -25.24 7.52 11.52
C LEU A 247 -25.62 8.62 12.51
N ILE A 248 -25.84 9.84 12.01
CA ILE A 248 -26.11 11.03 12.81
C ILE A 248 -27.08 11.92 12.05
N GLU A 249 -28.02 12.51 12.76
CA GLU A 249 -28.88 13.59 12.27
C GLU A 249 -28.87 14.73 13.30
N SER A 250 -28.61 15.95 12.86
CA SER A 250 -28.62 17.13 13.73
C SER A 250 -29.00 18.39 12.97
N GLU A 251 -29.59 19.37 13.66
CA GLU A 251 -29.77 20.73 13.14
C GLU A 251 -28.45 21.53 13.16
N SER A 252 -27.40 21.02 13.83
CA SER A 252 -26.07 21.62 13.94
C SER A 252 -25.09 21.00 12.94
N GLU A 253 -24.65 21.78 11.95
CA GLU A 253 -23.62 21.32 10.99
C GLU A 253 -22.29 20.99 11.68
N GLU A 254 -21.88 21.79 12.66
CA GLU A 254 -20.61 21.64 13.36
C GLU A 254 -20.55 20.37 14.21
N GLU A 255 -21.68 19.97 14.78
CA GLU A 255 -21.79 18.69 15.51
C GLU A 255 -21.56 17.51 14.56
N VAL A 256 -22.21 17.54 13.39
CA VAL A 256 -22.08 16.48 12.37
C VAL A 256 -20.65 16.45 11.81
N LYS A 257 -20.03 17.61 11.54
CA LYS A 257 -18.64 17.71 11.11
C LYS A 257 -17.66 17.15 12.14
N THR A 258 -17.86 17.47 13.42
CA THR A 258 -17.01 16.95 14.50
C THR A 258 -17.05 15.42 14.55
N GLN A 259 -18.25 14.85 14.49
CA GLN A 259 -18.43 13.41 14.53
C GLN A 259 -17.95 12.71 13.25
N PHE A 260 -18.13 13.34 12.10
CA PHE A 260 -17.56 12.89 10.83
C PHE A 260 -16.04 12.74 10.95
N GLN A 261 -15.33 13.76 11.44
CA GLN A 261 -13.88 13.70 11.60
C GLN A 261 -13.43 12.61 12.61
N GLN A 262 -14.21 12.36 13.66
CA GLN A 262 -13.94 11.25 14.59
C GLN A 262 -14.10 9.88 13.93
N LEU A 263 -15.15 9.70 13.13
CA LEU A 263 -15.38 8.45 12.39
C LEU A 263 -14.37 8.23 11.28
N VAL A 264 -13.97 9.28 10.55
CA VAL A 264 -12.92 9.20 9.52
C VAL A 264 -11.63 8.63 10.10
N LYS A 265 -11.18 9.10 11.27
CA LYS A 265 -9.97 8.57 11.93
C LYS A 265 -10.09 7.08 12.27
N GLN A 266 -11.28 6.63 12.67
CA GLN A 266 -11.53 5.21 12.95
C GLN A 266 -11.50 4.38 11.66
N PHE A 267 -12.14 4.86 10.59
CA PHE A 267 -12.11 4.18 9.30
C PHE A 267 -10.72 4.15 8.68
N GLN A 268 -9.94 5.23 8.75
CA GLN A 268 -8.54 5.24 8.30
C GLN A 268 -7.70 4.14 8.95
N ILE A 269 -8.01 3.74 10.19
CA ILE A 269 -7.39 2.57 10.83
C ILE A 269 -7.98 1.27 10.28
N LEU A 270 -9.31 1.13 10.26
CA LEU A 270 -10.00 -0.10 9.82
C LEU A 270 -9.71 -0.47 8.36
N THR A 271 -9.53 0.53 7.49
CA THR A 271 -9.30 0.38 6.05
C THR A 271 -7.90 0.83 5.65
N ARG A 272 -6.93 0.85 6.58
CA ARG A 272 -5.55 1.33 6.36
C ARG A 272 -4.85 0.72 5.14
N SER A 273 -5.21 -0.49 4.74
CA SER A 273 -4.65 -1.18 3.56
C SER A 273 -5.42 -0.91 2.27
N TRP A 274 -6.42 -0.03 2.29
CA TRP A 274 -7.27 0.33 1.16
C TRP A 274 -6.78 1.66 0.56
N LEU A 275 -7.08 1.90 -0.72
CA LEU A 275 -6.74 3.14 -1.39
C LEU A 275 -7.67 4.26 -0.93
N GLU A 276 -7.16 5.19 -0.14
CA GLU A 276 -7.87 6.41 0.26
C GLU A 276 -8.03 7.38 -0.91
N GLN A 277 -9.25 7.89 -1.09
CA GLN A 277 -9.56 8.93 -2.08
C GLN A 277 -9.36 10.31 -1.46
N PRO A 278 -9.17 11.39 -2.26
CA PRO A 278 -9.09 12.74 -1.74
C PRO A 278 -10.30 13.08 -0.85
N SER A 279 -10.04 13.35 0.43
CA SER A 279 -11.06 13.71 1.41
C SER A 279 -11.35 15.21 1.41
N THR A 280 -12.58 15.59 1.74
CA THR A 280 -12.99 16.98 2.01
C THR A 280 -13.50 17.11 3.45
N ASP A 281 -13.96 18.30 3.85
CA ASP A 281 -14.63 18.51 5.13
C ASP A 281 -16.02 17.84 5.21
N LEU A 282 -16.56 17.41 4.06
CA LEU A 282 -17.90 16.82 3.94
C LEU A 282 -17.89 15.38 3.41
N SER A 283 -16.76 14.85 2.94
CA SER A 283 -16.70 13.52 2.31
C SER A 283 -15.38 12.81 2.56
N TYR A 284 -15.46 11.50 2.79
CA TYR A 284 -14.34 10.59 2.91
C TYR A 284 -14.68 9.29 2.20
N SER A 285 -13.73 8.72 1.46
CA SER A 285 -13.88 7.37 0.91
C SER A 285 -12.55 6.66 0.74
N THR A 286 -12.64 5.34 0.73
CA THR A 286 -11.50 4.44 0.55
C THR A 286 -11.99 3.13 -0.08
N SER A 287 -11.15 2.49 -0.88
CA SER A 287 -11.57 1.33 -1.66
C SER A 287 -10.47 0.30 -1.88
N THR A 288 -10.91 -0.94 -2.07
CA THR A 288 -10.14 -2.00 -2.75
C THR A 288 -10.61 -2.11 -4.21
N ASP A 289 -10.27 -3.20 -4.88
CA ASP A 289 -10.85 -3.60 -6.16
C ASP A 289 -12.29 -4.13 -6.03
N GLN A 290 -12.72 -4.54 -4.84
CA GLN A 290 -14.01 -5.21 -4.60
C GLN A 290 -14.96 -4.42 -3.71
N ASP A 291 -14.42 -3.59 -2.81
CA ASP A 291 -15.20 -2.92 -1.78
C ASP A 291 -14.86 -1.44 -1.71
N MET A 292 -15.87 -0.62 -1.38
CA MET A 292 -15.70 0.81 -1.13
C MET A 292 -16.48 1.23 0.10
N VAL A 293 -15.81 1.92 1.01
CA VAL A 293 -16.44 2.63 2.13
C VAL A 293 -16.51 4.10 1.80
N SER A 294 -17.64 4.72 2.07
CA SER A 294 -17.78 6.18 2.06
C SER A 294 -18.54 6.71 3.26
N LEU A 295 -18.12 7.89 3.71
CA LEU A 295 -18.81 8.74 4.65
C LEU A 295 -19.09 10.08 3.96
N ASN A 296 -20.32 10.58 4.04
CA ASN A 296 -20.65 11.91 3.51
C ASN A 296 -21.66 12.65 4.38
N ILE A 297 -21.45 13.94 4.52
CA ILE A 297 -22.42 14.86 5.11
C ILE A 297 -23.37 15.32 4.01
N SER A 298 -24.67 15.19 4.24
CA SER A 298 -25.72 15.79 3.40
C SER A 298 -26.60 16.70 4.24
N SER A 299 -27.35 17.59 3.59
CA SER A 299 -28.37 18.39 4.26
C SER A 299 -29.69 18.31 3.51
N THR A 300 -30.79 18.26 4.24
CA THR A 300 -32.13 18.42 3.70
C THR A 300 -32.81 19.61 4.38
N GLU A 301 -33.70 20.28 3.66
CA GLU A 301 -34.57 21.29 4.27
C GLU A 301 -35.80 20.61 4.86
N ASP A 302 -36.00 20.73 6.17
CA ASP A 302 -37.27 20.39 6.79
C ASP A 302 -38.29 21.47 6.37
N LYS A 303 -39.12 21.12 5.38
CA LYS A 303 -40.16 21.99 4.83
C LYS A 303 -41.18 22.47 5.88
N LYS A 304 -41.34 21.76 7.00
CA LYS A 304 -42.27 22.15 8.08
C LYS A 304 -41.63 23.12 9.07
N LYS A 305 -40.34 22.96 9.37
CA LYS A 305 -39.62 23.78 10.36
C LYS A 305 -38.81 24.92 9.76
N LYS A 306 -38.63 24.97 8.43
CA LYS A 306 -37.68 25.86 7.73
C LYS A 306 -36.25 25.78 8.29
N LYS A 307 -35.88 24.61 8.83
CA LYS A 307 -34.56 24.36 9.38
C LYS A 307 -33.83 23.36 8.50
N LYS A 308 -32.51 23.53 8.38
CA LYS A 308 -31.65 22.54 7.75
C LYS A 308 -31.41 21.39 8.73
N LEU A 309 -31.59 20.17 8.24
CA LEU A 309 -31.22 18.95 8.93
C LEU A 309 -30.01 18.36 8.22
N TYR A 310 -28.92 18.21 8.95
CA TYR A 310 -27.67 17.63 8.47
C TYR A 310 -27.62 16.16 8.85
N GLN A 311 -27.17 15.32 7.93
CA GLN A 311 -27.06 13.87 8.09
C GLN A 311 -25.64 13.42 7.78
N LEU A 312 -25.06 12.59 8.65
CA LEU A 312 -23.86 11.82 8.33
C LEU A 312 -24.26 10.45 7.81
N ASN A 313 -23.96 10.20 6.54
CA ASN A 313 -24.31 8.98 5.84
C ASN A 313 -23.10 8.08 5.70
N PHE A 314 -23.31 6.79 5.86
CA PHE A 314 -22.35 5.73 5.57
C PHE A 314 -22.83 4.87 4.41
N SER A 315 -21.90 4.47 3.55
CA SER A 315 -22.12 3.45 2.52
C SER A 315 -20.98 2.44 2.50
N LEU A 316 -21.33 1.17 2.41
CA LEU A 316 -20.43 0.08 2.03
C LEU A 316 -20.95 -0.52 0.72
N ASN A 317 -20.16 -0.36 -0.34
CA ASN A 317 -20.47 -0.83 -1.70
C ASN A 317 -19.55 -1.95 -2.14
#